data_AF-A0A497RA06-F1
#
_entry.id   AF-A0A497RA06-F1
#
_cell.length_a   1.000
_cell.length_b   1.000
_cell.length_c   1.000
_cell.angle_alpha   90.00
_cell.angle_beta   90.00
_cell.angle_gamma   90.00
#
_symmetry.space_group_name_H-M   'P 1'
#
loop_
_entity.id
_entity.type
_entity.pdbx_description
1 polymer ?
#
loop_
_entity_poly.entity_id
_entity_poly.type
_entity_poly.pdbx_seq_one_letter_code
_entity_poly.pdbx_strand_id
1 'polypeptide(L)'
;MAIESENEKIVKEFLRAVENKLPFWLRNNKKEVEEILEELQNHIWDKATEIAGKREVTEKELTQAIQQMGEPEEIAKEYKRRGKPKVYVTEELFPLYTRVLIITLVAQFFLNVIGAFFNIGTGVAGRRFFSGLTISATITIILITLLFVYLSLEGYYPEDLQTLSSRLPTLFQKKQTSTEKTSTDKAKRELTSIEEEPKVKILSESSTNVKPVSRVEKQPTIPQSNEIKEKPKRVVRYREYSGKQTISNGIFELFVGIAMMILVFLPVFEFISQPTYYPLNWWLFAYGGTIVTTGIIKILKSIIGRIVRPQQGLMFLKVFPIAVKIPLLLVLLQSVLGFGPYTTQVLNVFELLVEKLNVLFDFNWTFDPNIGLTVLKVIVYFHIVVNSLKIFSEFIGILRLEFQGFPIREKEIIEYR
;
A
#
# COMPACT_ATOMS: atom_id res chain seq x y z
N MET A 1 43.77 -30.31 -23.40
CA MET A 1 43.37 -30.10 -22.00
C MET A 1 44.31 -29.06 -21.43
N ALA A 2 43.86 -27.81 -21.35
CA ALA A 2 44.62 -26.77 -20.67
C ALA A 2 44.57 -27.07 -19.17
N ILE A 3 45.74 -27.04 -18.51
CA ILE A 3 45.81 -27.13 -17.06
C ILE A 3 45.22 -25.82 -16.53
N GLU A 4 43.97 -25.88 -16.12
CA GLU A 4 43.27 -24.78 -15.45
C GLU A 4 44.08 -24.42 -14.20
N SER A 5 44.56 -23.17 -14.13
CA SER A 5 45.43 -22.75 -13.03
C SER A 5 44.69 -22.86 -11.69
N GLU A 6 45.40 -23.21 -10.62
CA GLU A 6 44.84 -23.34 -9.27
C GLU A 6 44.05 -22.08 -8.87
N ASN A 7 44.57 -20.90 -9.25
CA ASN A 7 43.93 -19.61 -9.02
C ASN A 7 42.57 -19.48 -9.72
N GLU A 8 42.44 -19.97 -10.95
CA GLU A 8 41.20 -19.87 -11.72
C GLU A 8 40.07 -20.69 -11.08
N LYS A 9 40.41 -21.82 -10.45
CA LYS A 9 39.44 -22.65 -9.71
C LYS A 9 38.87 -21.92 -8.50
N ILE A 10 39.72 -21.25 -7.72
CA ILE A 10 39.32 -20.48 -6.53
C ILE A 10 38.34 -19.37 -6.90
N VAL A 11 38.64 -18.62 -7.97
CA VAL A 11 37.73 -17.57 -8.47
C VAL A 11 36.41 -18.16 -8.93
N LYS A 12 36.44 -19.25 -9.73
CA LYS A 12 35.22 -19.91 -10.22
C LYS A 12 34.35 -20.45 -9.09
N GLU A 13 34.93 -21.03 -8.05
CA GLU A 13 34.18 -21.52 -6.88
C GLU A 13 33.50 -20.37 -6.15
N PHE A 14 34.21 -19.25 -5.94
CA PHE A 14 33.65 -18.06 -5.31
C PHE A 14 32.50 -17.45 -6.15
N LEU A 15 32.72 -17.25 -7.45
CA LEU A 15 31.70 -16.71 -8.36
C LEU A 15 30.46 -17.61 -8.42
N ARG A 16 30.64 -18.94 -8.42
CA ARG A 16 29.53 -19.90 -8.36
C ARG A 16 28.79 -19.82 -7.03
N ALA A 17 29.48 -19.56 -5.92
CA ALA A 17 28.83 -19.33 -4.63
C ALA A 17 28.01 -18.03 -4.66
N VAL A 18 28.52 -16.95 -5.25
CA VAL A 18 27.78 -15.69 -5.45
C VAL A 18 26.57 -15.92 -6.36
N GLU A 19 26.76 -16.53 -7.54
CA GLU A 19 25.70 -16.83 -8.50
C GLU A 19 24.54 -17.57 -7.83
N ASN A 20 24.83 -18.61 -7.05
CA ASN A 20 23.81 -19.40 -6.35
C ASN A 20 23.04 -18.59 -5.28
N LYS A 21 23.65 -17.53 -4.75
CA LYS A 21 23.04 -16.64 -3.75
C LYS A 21 22.34 -15.43 -4.37
N LEU A 22 22.60 -15.11 -5.65
CA LEU A 22 21.90 -14.05 -6.37
C LEU A 22 20.38 -14.30 -6.39
N PRO A 23 19.57 -13.23 -6.38
CA PRO A 23 18.13 -13.37 -6.45
C PRO A 23 17.72 -14.10 -7.74
N PHE A 24 16.66 -14.91 -7.64
CA PHE A 24 16.24 -15.80 -8.73
C PHE A 24 15.89 -15.06 -10.03
N TRP A 25 15.27 -13.88 -9.96
CA TRP A 25 14.95 -13.07 -11.13
C TRP A 25 16.21 -12.69 -11.91
N LEU A 26 17.30 -12.38 -11.20
CA LEU A 26 18.58 -12.07 -11.80
C LEU A 26 19.18 -13.33 -12.42
N ARG A 27 19.18 -14.45 -11.68
CA ARG A 27 19.63 -15.77 -12.17
C ARG A 27 18.94 -16.21 -13.47
N ASN A 28 17.69 -15.84 -13.68
CA ASN A 28 16.96 -16.15 -14.92
C ASN A 28 17.38 -15.28 -16.11
N ASN A 29 17.94 -14.10 -15.84
CA ASN A 29 18.51 -13.23 -16.85
C ASN A 29 19.99 -13.59 -17.05
N LYS A 30 20.25 -14.65 -17.83
CA LYS A 30 21.60 -15.18 -18.07
C LYS A 30 22.61 -14.09 -18.47
N LYS A 31 22.17 -13.10 -19.26
CA LYS A 31 23.03 -12.01 -19.73
C LYS A 31 23.44 -11.07 -18.59
N GLU A 32 22.48 -10.62 -17.76
CA GLU A 32 22.80 -9.77 -16.61
C GLU A 32 23.65 -10.51 -15.57
N VAL A 33 23.41 -11.81 -15.38
CA VAL A 33 24.23 -12.64 -14.48
C VAL A 33 25.66 -12.73 -14.99
N GLU A 34 25.84 -13.01 -16.28
CA GLU A 34 27.15 -13.10 -16.90
C GLU A 34 27.91 -11.77 -16.78
N GLU A 35 27.25 -10.63 -17.05
CA GLU A 35 27.83 -9.30 -16.87
C GLU A 35 28.25 -9.04 -15.41
N ILE A 36 27.42 -9.42 -14.43
CA ILE A 36 27.74 -9.24 -13.00
C ILE A 36 28.88 -10.14 -12.54
N LEU A 37 28.89 -11.40 -12.98
CA LEU A 37 29.94 -12.35 -12.62
C LEU A 37 31.27 -11.96 -13.28
N GLU A 38 31.25 -11.45 -14.51
CA GLU A 38 32.42 -10.92 -15.20
C GLU A 38 32.96 -9.66 -14.49
N GLU A 39 32.10 -8.73 -14.09
CA GLU A 39 32.48 -7.55 -13.30
C GLU A 39 33.12 -7.95 -11.97
N LEU A 40 32.51 -8.90 -11.25
CA LEU A 40 33.06 -9.43 -9.99
C LEU A 40 34.40 -10.14 -10.22
N GLN A 41 34.52 -10.93 -11.29
CA GLN A 41 35.77 -11.60 -11.65
C GLN A 41 36.89 -10.59 -11.87
N ASN A 42 36.64 -9.56 -12.68
CA ASN A 42 37.61 -8.51 -12.97
C ASN A 42 38.03 -7.79 -11.69
N HIS A 43 37.07 -7.46 -10.82
CA HIS A 43 37.35 -6.78 -9.56
C HIS A 43 38.19 -7.63 -8.59
N ILE A 44 37.99 -8.95 -8.55
CA ILE A 44 38.83 -9.87 -7.76
C ILE A 44 40.28 -9.85 -8.29
N TRP A 45 40.46 -9.93 -9.60
CA TRP A 45 41.80 -9.89 -10.22
C TRP A 45 42.50 -8.55 -10.03
N ASP A 46 41.77 -7.44 -10.16
CA ASP A 46 42.30 -6.10 -9.93
C ASP A 46 42.79 -5.97 -8.48
N LYS A 47 41.99 -6.39 -7.49
CA LYS A 47 42.37 -6.40 -6.07
C LYS A 47 43.55 -7.33 -5.78
N ALA A 48 43.56 -8.52 -6.34
CA ALA A 48 44.64 -9.48 -6.13
C ALA A 48 45.97 -8.95 -6.72
N THR A 49 45.91 -8.28 -7.87
CA THR A 49 47.06 -7.61 -8.50
C THR A 49 47.53 -6.43 -7.67
N GLU A 50 46.61 -5.63 -7.12
CA GLU A 50 46.94 -4.54 -6.19
C GLU A 50 47.69 -5.05 -4.94
N ILE A 51 47.23 -6.16 -4.35
CA ILE A 51 47.85 -6.79 -3.18
C ILE A 51 49.24 -7.38 -3.52
N ALA A 52 49.37 -8.05 -4.68
CA ALA A 52 50.63 -8.63 -5.13
C ALA A 52 51.68 -7.57 -5.53
N GLY A 53 51.20 -6.40 -6.00
CA GLY A 53 52.01 -5.30 -6.49
C GLY A 53 52.63 -5.64 -7.86
N LYS A 54 53.96 -5.68 -7.93
CA LYS A 54 54.70 -6.03 -9.17
C LYS A 54 55.04 -7.51 -9.30
N ARG A 55 54.58 -8.34 -8.36
CA ARG A 55 54.83 -9.79 -8.34
C ARG A 55 53.68 -10.54 -9.02
N GLU A 56 53.95 -11.77 -9.43
CA GLU A 56 52.89 -12.67 -9.89
C GLU A 56 51.90 -12.93 -8.75
N VAL A 57 50.60 -13.00 -9.10
CA VAL A 57 49.52 -13.23 -8.15
C VAL A 57 49.55 -14.69 -7.69
N THR A 58 49.75 -14.92 -6.40
CA THR A 58 49.65 -16.25 -5.80
C THR A 58 48.26 -16.49 -5.21
N GLU A 59 47.98 -17.75 -4.87
CA GLU A 59 46.74 -18.18 -4.22
C GLU A 59 46.41 -17.36 -2.96
N LYS A 60 47.44 -16.94 -2.20
CA LYS A 60 47.25 -16.19 -0.95
C LYS A 60 46.69 -14.79 -1.21
N GLU A 61 47.21 -14.07 -2.21
CA GLU A 61 46.70 -12.74 -2.54
C GLU A 61 45.28 -12.82 -3.11
N LEU A 62 44.97 -13.88 -3.88
CA LEU A 62 43.63 -14.11 -4.41
C LEU A 62 42.61 -14.38 -3.30
N THR A 63 42.96 -15.24 -2.33
CA THR A 63 42.11 -15.53 -1.16
C THR A 63 41.89 -14.28 -0.32
N GLN A 64 42.93 -13.46 -0.15
CA GLN A 64 42.84 -12.19 0.56
C GLN A 64 41.96 -11.17 -0.19
N ALA A 65 42.04 -11.10 -1.52
CA ALA A 65 41.16 -10.26 -2.34
C ALA A 65 39.69 -10.67 -2.18
N ILE A 66 39.39 -11.97 -2.20
CA ILE A 66 38.05 -12.50 -1.97
C ILE A 66 37.54 -12.15 -0.56
N GLN A 67 38.37 -12.30 0.48
CA GLN A 67 38.00 -11.90 1.84
C GLN A 67 37.67 -10.41 1.97
N GLN A 68 38.37 -9.55 1.22
CA GLN A 68 38.09 -8.11 1.18
C GLN A 68 36.82 -7.75 0.41
N MET A 69 36.35 -8.60 -0.50
CA MET A 69 35.09 -8.40 -1.22
C MET A 69 33.86 -8.68 -0.33
N GLY A 70 34.03 -9.44 0.75
CA GLY A 70 32.96 -9.83 1.66
C GLY A 70 32.39 -11.22 1.34
N GLU A 71 31.44 -11.66 2.17
CA GLU A 71 30.82 -12.96 1.98
C GLU A 71 29.90 -12.96 0.73
N PRO A 72 29.79 -14.08 0.00
CA PRO A 72 28.89 -14.18 -1.15
C PRO A 72 27.43 -13.76 -0.86
N GLU A 73 26.97 -13.97 0.38
CA GLU A 73 25.64 -13.53 0.83
C GLU A 73 25.51 -12.01 0.96
N GLU A 74 26.57 -11.31 1.37
CA GLU A 74 26.56 -9.85 1.49
C GLU A 74 26.57 -9.19 0.11
N ILE A 75 27.40 -9.71 -0.81
CA ILE A 75 27.43 -9.27 -2.20
C ILE A 75 26.05 -9.46 -2.85
N ALA A 76 25.47 -10.65 -2.72
CA ALA A 76 24.14 -10.93 -3.27
C ALA A 76 23.02 -10.06 -2.66
N LYS A 77 23.14 -9.64 -1.38
CA LYS A 77 22.18 -8.75 -0.73
C LYS A 77 22.13 -7.36 -1.35
N GLU A 78 23.23 -6.85 -1.90
CA GLU A 78 23.22 -5.55 -2.61
C GLU A 78 22.34 -5.60 -3.86
N TYR A 79 22.37 -6.73 -4.57
CA TYR A 79 21.50 -6.96 -5.74
C TYR A 79 20.04 -7.21 -5.35
N LYS A 80 19.77 -7.77 -4.15
CA LYS A 80 18.40 -7.89 -3.61
C LYS A 80 17.73 -6.54 -3.34
N ARG A 81 18.49 -5.52 -2.97
CA ARG A 81 17.97 -4.16 -2.68
C ARG A 81 17.53 -3.39 -3.93
N ARG A 82 17.79 -3.91 -5.14
CA ARG A 82 17.44 -3.29 -6.43
C ARG A 82 16.23 -3.93 -7.12
N GLY A 83 15.18 -4.31 -6.39
CA GLY A 83 13.87 -4.48 -7.02
C GLY A 83 13.39 -3.11 -7.51
N LYS A 84 12.89 -2.98 -8.75
CA LYS A 84 12.23 -1.73 -9.19
C LYS A 84 10.91 -1.63 -8.40
N PRO A 85 10.80 -0.73 -7.41
CA PRO A 85 9.58 -0.67 -6.62
C PRO A 85 8.44 -0.16 -7.52
N LYS A 86 7.50 -1.03 -7.88
CA LYS A 86 6.16 -0.59 -8.24
C LYS A 86 5.40 -0.29 -6.96
N VAL A 87 5.54 0.95 -6.52
CA VAL A 87 4.57 1.71 -5.73
C VAL A 87 4.35 1.27 -4.28
N TYR A 88 4.10 0.01 -3.96
CA TYR A 88 3.99 -0.50 -2.58
C TYR A 88 4.14 -2.02 -2.52
N VAL A 89 3.78 -2.74 -3.59
CA VAL A 89 3.96 -4.19 -3.74
C VAL A 89 4.78 -4.43 -5.01
N THR A 90 5.93 -5.09 -4.90
CA THR A 90 6.82 -5.32 -6.03
C THR A 90 6.13 -6.09 -7.18
N GLU A 91 6.63 -5.93 -8.42
CA GLU A 91 6.06 -6.59 -9.61
C GLU A 91 6.00 -8.11 -9.44
N GLU A 92 6.97 -8.66 -8.73
CA GLU A 92 7.10 -10.08 -8.47
C GLU A 92 6.06 -10.57 -7.45
N LEU A 93 5.73 -9.75 -6.43
CA LEU A 93 4.72 -10.08 -5.43
C LEU A 93 3.28 -9.85 -5.91
N PHE A 94 3.05 -9.00 -6.91
CA PHE A 94 1.72 -8.59 -7.32
C PHE A 94 0.80 -9.74 -7.81
N PRO A 95 1.27 -10.72 -8.62
CA PRO A 95 0.45 -11.88 -8.98
C PRO A 95 0.04 -12.72 -7.77
N LEU A 96 0.89 -12.79 -6.74
CA LEU A 96 0.57 -13.49 -5.51
C LEU A 96 -0.42 -12.69 -4.66
N TYR A 97 -0.21 -11.38 -4.51
CA TYR A 97 -1.13 -10.46 -3.84
C TYR A 97 -2.55 -10.58 -4.37
N THR A 98 -2.72 -10.50 -5.69
CA THR A 98 -4.04 -10.59 -6.34
C THR A 98 -4.70 -11.95 -6.15
N ARG A 99 -3.95 -13.05 -6.25
CA ARG A 99 -4.48 -14.41 -5.96
C ARG A 99 -4.97 -14.52 -4.51
N VAL A 100 -4.15 -14.12 -3.54
CA VAL A 100 -4.50 -14.17 -2.11
C VAL A 100 -5.71 -13.30 -1.83
N LEU A 101 -5.75 -12.08 -2.39
CA LEU A 101 -6.88 -11.16 -2.25
C LEU A 101 -8.18 -11.77 -2.78
N ILE A 102 -8.17 -12.31 -4.01
CA ILE A 102 -9.36 -12.92 -4.64
C ILE A 102 -9.84 -14.14 -3.84
N ILE A 103 -8.93 -15.06 -3.48
CA ILE A 103 -9.29 -16.26 -2.71
C ILE A 103 -9.94 -15.87 -1.38
N THR A 104 -9.37 -14.87 -0.69
CA THR A 104 -9.90 -14.42 0.60
C THR A 104 -11.26 -13.73 0.45
N LEU A 105 -11.43 -12.88 -0.58
CA LEU A 105 -12.72 -12.24 -0.86
C LEU A 105 -13.81 -13.26 -1.23
N VAL A 106 -13.47 -14.30 -2.00
CA VAL A 106 -14.40 -15.39 -2.36
C VAL A 106 -14.79 -16.19 -1.11
N ALA A 107 -13.83 -16.58 -0.28
CA ALA A 107 -14.12 -17.28 0.98
C ALA A 107 -15.07 -16.46 1.87
N GLN A 108 -14.82 -15.16 1.96
CA GLN A 108 -15.62 -14.25 2.77
C GLN A 108 -17.02 -14.02 2.20
N PHE A 109 -17.17 -14.02 0.87
CA PHE A 109 -18.48 -14.04 0.24
C PHE A 109 -19.31 -15.25 0.69
N PHE A 110 -18.73 -16.46 0.63
CA PHE A 110 -19.42 -17.68 1.08
C PHE A 110 -19.76 -17.65 2.58
N LEU A 111 -18.86 -17.17 3.44
CA LEU A 111 -19.14 -16.99 4.87
C LEU A 111 -20.33 -16.05 5.10
N ASN A 112 -20.43 -14.96 4.34
CA ASN A 112 -21.57 -14.05 4.43
C ASN A 112 -22.86 -14.69 3.89
N VAL A 113 -22.79 -15.48 2.81
CA VAL A 113 -23.96 -16.23 2.28
C VAL A 113 -24.50 -17.21 3.33
N ILE A 114 -23.63 -17.96 3.99
CA ILE A 114 -23.99 -18.88 5.07
C ILE A 114 -24.64 -18.09 6.22
N GLY A 115 -24.01 -16.99 6.64
CA GLY A 115 -24.57 -16.09 7.66
C GLY A 115 -25.95 -15.56 7.26
N ALA A 116 -26.15 -15.18 6.00
CA ALA A 116 -27.44 -14.70 5.49
C ALA A 116 -28.51 -15.79 5.56
N PHE A 117 -28.17 -17.03 5.19
CA PHE A 117 -29.07 -18.18 5.21
C PHE A 117 -29.66 -18.42 6.61
N PHE A 118 -28.83 -18.42 7.65
CA PHE A 118 -29.28 -18.53 9.05
C PHE A 118 -30.17 -17.37 9.52
N ASN A 119 -30.16 -16.24 8.82
CA ASN A 119 -30.93 -15.05 9.16
C ASN A 119 -32.18 -14.87 8.29
N ILE A 120 -32.50 -15.77 7.36
CA ILE A 120 -33.64 -15.64 6.44
C ILE A 120 -34.96 -15.41 7.20
N GLY A 121 -35.21 -16.14 8.28
CA GLY A 121 -36.46 -16.01 9.07
C GLY A 121 -36.62 -14.71 9.85
N THR A 122 -35.58 -13.87 9.93
CA THR A 122 -35.58 -12.63 10.74
C THR A 122 -35.92 -11.38 9.93
N GLY A 123 -36.06 -11.49 8.60
CA GLY A 123 -36.26 -10.33 7.71
C GLY A 123 -35.03 -9.40 7.56
N VAL A 124 -33.96 -9.61 8.33
CA VAL A 124 -32.72 -8.80 8.26
C VAL A 124 -31.58 -9.48 7.50
N ALA A 125 -31.83 -10.63 6.87
CA ALA A 125 -30.82 -11.42 6.15
C ALA A 125 -30.04 -10.59 5.11
N GLY A 126 -30.74 -9.85 4.25
CA GLY A 126 -30.10 -9.01 3.24
C GLY A 126 -29.23 -7.91 3.86
N ARG A 127 -29.71 -7.25 4.92
CA ARG A 127 -28.93 -6.21 5.62
C ARG A 127 -27.64 -6.78 6.20
N ARG A 128 -27.74 -7.88 6.95
CA ARG A 128 -26.57 -8.53 7.56
C ARG A 128 -25.59 -9.03 6.51
N PHE A 129 -26.08 -9.55 5.40
CA PHE A 129 -25.25 -9.98 4.27
C PHE A 129 -24.43 -8.81 3.69
N PHE A 130 -25.09 -7.74 3.25
CA PHE A 130 -24.40 -6.63 2.59
C PHE A 130 -23.50 -5.86 3.55
N SER A 131 -23.95 -5.59 4.79
CA SER A 131 -23.12 -4.91 5.78
C SER A 131 -21.92 -5.78 6.19
N GLY A 132 -22.16 -7.07 6.43
CA GLY A 132 -21.13 -8.03 6.79
C GLY A 132 -20.08 -8.15 5.70
N LEU A 133 -20.51 -8.36 4.46
CA LEU A 133 -19.63 -8.47 3.29
C LEU A 133 -18.77 -7.22 3.15
N THR A 134 -19.37 -6.04 3.28
CA THR A 134 -18.66 -4.79 3.02
C THR A 134 -17.63 -4.44 4.10
N ILE A 135 -18.01 -4.59 5.38
CA ILE A 135 -17.11 -4.32 6.50
C ILE A 135 -15.95 -5.32 6.47
N SER A 136 -16.26 -6.60 6.34
CA SER A 136 -15.25 -7.64 6.29
C SER A 136 -14.34 -7.46 5.06
N ALA A 137 -14.86 -7.10 3.89
CA ALA A 137 -14.05 -6.98 2.66
C ALA A 137 -13.08 -5.83 2.78
N THR A 138 -13.55 -4.70 3.32
CA THR A 138 -12.71 -3.53 3.58
C THR A 138 -11.54 -3.87 4.51
N ILE A 139 -11.82 -4.51 5.66
CA ILE A 139 -10.79 -4.87 6.64
C ILE A 139 -9.78 -5.84 6.02
N THR A 140 -10.26 -6.87 5.32
CA THR A 140 -9.43 -7.88 4.66
C THR A 140 -8.52 -7.26 3.58
N ILE A 141 -9.06 -6.40 2.73
CA ILE A 141 -8.27 -5.69 1.71
C ILE A 141 -7.17 -4.86 2.38
N ILE A 142 -7.48 -4.12 3.45
CA ILE A 142 -6.50 -3.31 4.18
C ILE A 142 -5.39 -4.20 4.76
N LEU A 143 -5.73 -5.27 5.47
CA LEU A 143 -4.76 -6.15 6.12
C LEU A 143 -3.86 -6.86 5.10
N ILE A 144 -4.43 -7.42 4.04
CA ILE A 144 -3.66 -8.09 2.98
C ILE A 144 -2.75 -7.08 2.29
N THR A 145 -3.25 -5.87 2.01
CA THR A 145 -2.42 -4.83 1.38
C THR A 145 -1.26 -4.45 2.28
N LEU A 146 -1.49 -4.15 3.57
CA LEU A 146 -0.42 -3.82 4.53
C LEU A 146 0.64 -4.94 4.64
N LEU A 147 0.21 -6.21 4.68
CA LEU A 147 1.10 -7.36 4.71
C LEU A 147 1.99 -7.40 3.46
N PHE A 148 1.41 -7.26 2.26
CA PHE A 148 2.17 -7.30 1.02
C PHE A 148 3.05 -6.08 0.83
N VAL A 149 2.66 -4.91 1.37
CA VAL A 149 3.54 -3.74 1.43
C VAL A 149 4.76 -4.03 2.30
N TYR A 150 4.55 -4.59 3.49
CA TYR A 150 5.66 -4.96 4.37
C TYR A 150 6.60 -5.99 3.71
N LEU A 151 6.05 -7.03 3.10
CA LEU A 151 6.83 -8.04 2.38
C LEU A 151 7.62 -7.43 1.21
N SER A 152 7.01 -6.49 0.49
CA SER A 152 7.65 -5.77 -0.60
C SER A 152 8.77 -4.84 -0.12
N LEU A 153 8.61 -4.19 1.03
CA LEU A 153 9.63 -3.32 1.61
C LEU A 153 10.86 -4.12 2.08
N GLU A 154 10.63 -5.32 2.61
CA GLU A 154 11.71 -6.23 3.01
C GLU A 154 12.35 -6.95 1.81
N GLY A 155 11.77 -6.80 0.61
CA GLY A 155 12.28 -7.42 -0.61
C GLY A 155 12.03 -8.92 -0.69
N TYR A 156 10.95 -9.42 -0.07
CA TYR A 156 10.52 -10.82 -0.23
C TYR A 156 10.02 -11.08 -1.64
N TYR A 157 10.35 -12.25 -2.17
CA TYR A 157 9.79 -12.76 -3.41
C TYR A 157 8.74 -13.85 -3.14
N PRO A 158 7.81 -14.12 -4.07
CA PRO A 158 6.80 -15.17 -3.90
C PRO A 158 7.42 -16.55 -3.66
N GLU A 159 8.61 -16.83 -4.17
CA GLU A 159 9.34 -18.09 -3.94
C GLU A 159 9.83 -18.21 -2.48
N ASP A 160 10.29 -17.11 -1.88
CA ASP A 160 10.71 -17.08 -0.49
C ASP A 160 9.54 -17.46 0.43
N LEU A 161 8.33 -16.99 0.10
CA LEU A 161 7.10 -17.33 0.83
C LEU A 161 6.72 -18.81 0.70
N GLN A 162 6.97 -19.44 -0.45
CA GLN A 162 6.76 -20.88 -0.62
C GLN A 162 7.72 -21.67 0.26
N THR A 163 9.00 -21.29 0.31
CA THR A 163 9.96 -21.95 1.20
C THR A 163 9.61 -21.72 2.68
N LEU A 164 9.14 -20.53 3.04
CA LEU A 164 8.66 -20.23 4.40
C LEU A 164 7.46 -21.11 4.76
N SER A 165 6.49 -21.27 3.85
CA SER A 165 5.32 -22.14 4.05
C SER A 165 5.71 -23.59 4.30
N SER A 166 6.74 -24.10 3.61
CA SER A 166 7.25 -25.45 3.80
C SER A 166 8.04 -25.63 5.11
N ARG A 167 8.67 -24.56 5.62
CA ARG A 167 9.46 -24.57 6.86
C ARG A 167 8.62 -24.28 8.11
N LEU A 168 7.51 -23.56 7.98
CA LEU A 168 6.62 -23.20 9.09
C LEU A 168 6.22 -24.42 9.96
N PRO A 169 5.77 -25.57 9.41
CA PRO A 169 5.44 -26.75 10.20
C PRO A 169 6.61 -27.26 11.06
N THR A 170 7.82 -27.25 10.49
CA THR A 170 9.03 -27.70 11.19
C THR A 170 9.47 -26.72 12.29
N LEU A 171 9.28 -25.42 12.09
CA LEU A 171 9.58 -24.40 13.10
C LEU A 171 8.59 -24.47 14.27
N PHE A 172 7.31 -24.74 14.02
CA PHE A 172 6.33 -24.98 15.08
C PHE A 172 6.62 -26.26 15.86
N GLN A 173 7.00 -27.36 15.20
CA GLN A 173 7.42 -28.59 15.89
C GLN A 173 8.70 -28.42 16.72
N LYS A 174 9.71 -27.72 16.18
CA LYS A 174 10.98 -27.48 16.89
C LYS A 174 10.78 -26.62 18.14
N LYS A 175 9.89 -25.61 18.06
CA LYS A 175 9.59 -24.74 19.21
C LYS A 175 8.79 -25.47 20.30
N GLN A 176 7.91 -26.40 19.94
CA GLN A 176 7.21 -27.26 20.92
C GLN A 176 8.20 -28.20 21.65
N THR A 177 9.07 -28.88 20.91
CA THR A 177 10.06 -29.81 21.51
C THR A 177 11.16 -29.11 22.32
N SER A 178 11.52 -27.86 21.98
CA SER A 178 12.45 -27.08 22.79
C SER A 178 11.80 -26.55 24.07
N THR A 179 10.53 -26.16 24.03
CA THR A 179 9.82 -25.62 25.21
C THR A 179 9.52 -26.74 26.21
N GLU A 180 9.26 -27.96 25.72
CA GLU A 180 9.07 -29.15 26.55
C GLU A 180 10.36 -29.62 27.24
N LYS A 181 11.51 -29.60 26.54
CA LYS A 181 12.81 -29.91 27.15
C LYS A 181 13.28 -28.86 28.16
N THR A 182 13.02 -27.58 27.87
CA THR A 182 13.43 -26.49 28.79
C THR A 182 12.54 -26.46 30.04
N SER A 183 11.27 -26.86 29.96
CA SER A 183 10.41 -26.97 31.15
C SER A 183 10.75 -28.20 32.01
N THR A 184 11.19 -29.32 31.44
CA THR A 184 11.70 -30.45 32.22
C THR A 184 13.07 -30.16 32.87
N ASP A 185 13.97 -29.49 32.16
CA ASP A 185 15.28 -29.12 32.71
C ASP A 185 15.21 -27.95 33.71
N LYS A 186 14.27 -27.02 33.53
CA LYS A 186 14.03 -25.94 34.49
C LYS A 186 13.31 -26.42 35.74
N ALA A 187 12.37 -27.38 35.64
CA ALA A 187 11.82 -28.05 36.83
C ALA A 187 12.90 -28.85 37.60
N LYS A 188 13.84 -29.48 36.89
CA LYS A 188 15.01 -30.12 37.52
C LYS A 188 15.94 -29.11 38.20
N ARG A 189 16.22 -27.97 37.55
CA ARG A 189 17.09 -26.93 38.11
C ARG A 189 16.42 -26.15 39.25
N GLU A 190 15.12 -25.91 39.20
CA GLU A 190 14.37 -25.30 40.31
C GLU A 190 14.29 -26.21 41.53
N LEU A 191 14.31 -27.54 41.37
CA LEU A 191 14.53 -28.48 42.49
C LEU A 191 15.96 -28.44 43.05
N THR A 192 16.94 -27.93 42.27
CA THR A 192 18.35 -27.86 42.70
C THR A 192 18.74 -26.47 43.21
N SER A 193 17.97 -25.42 42.91
CA SER A 193 18.30 -24.02 43.23
C SER A 193 17.55 -23.46 44.45
N ILE A 194 16.88 -24.29 45.25
CA ILE A 194 16.28 -23.87 46.54
C ILE A 194 17.35 -23.78 47.65
N GLU A 195 18.60 -24.21 47.42
CA GLU A 195 19.64 -24.23 48.46
C GLU A 195 20.59 -23.01 48.50
N GLU A 196 20.48 -22.03 47.59
CA GLU A 196 21.40 -20.88 47.61
C GLU A 196 20.69 -19.52 47.53
N GLU A 197 20.64 -18.82 48.67
CA GLU A 197 20.17 -17.43 48.79
C GLU A 197 21.14 -16.42 48.16
N PRO A 198 20.66 -15.44 47.36
CA PRO A 198 21.49 -14.33 46.91
C PRO A 198 21.30 -13.06 47.74
N LYS A 199 22.44 -12.52 48.19
CA LYS A 199 22.58 -11.17 48.77
C LYS A 199 22.33 -10.08 47.72
N VAL A 200 21.51 -9.12 48.13
CA VAL A 200 21.18 -7.88 47.41
C VAL A 200 22.38 -6.94 47.31
N LYS A 201 22.59 -6.33 46.13
CA LYS A 201 23.35 -5.08 46.01
C LYS A 201 22.73 -4.13 45.00
N ILE A 202 22.41 -2.95 45.51
CA ILE A 202 21.88 -1.73 44.87
C ILE A 202 23.05 -0.94 44.26
N LEU A 203 22.81 -0.19 43.17
CA LEU A 203 23.35 1.14 42.79
C LEU A 203 23.03 1.36 41.28
N SER A 204 22.18 2.30 40.86
CA SER A 204 22.26 3.78 40.82
C SER A 204 23.14 4.36 39.70
N GLU A 205 22.48 5.24 38.92
CA GLU A 205 23.01 6.45 38.26
C GLU A 205 24.01 6.33 37.09
N SER A 206 23.71 7.01 35.98
CA SER A 206 24.31 8.32 35.69
C SER A 206 24.19 8.69 34.19
N SER A 207 23.68 9.90 33.96
CA SER A 207 23.66 10.62 32.68
C SER A 207 25.05 10.97 32.19
N THR A 208 25.23 11.13 30.86
CA THR A 208 25.95 12.32 30.35
C THR A 208 25.63 12.63 28.89
N ASN A 209 25.82 13.91 28.60
CA ASN A 209 25.29 14.76 27.55
C ASN A 209 26.46 15.16 26.64
N VAL A 210 26.31 15.15 25.30
CA VAL A 210 27.34 15.65 24.38
C VAL A 210 26.70 16.49 23.26
N LYS A 211 27.16 17.75 23.15
CA LYS A 211 26.82 18.76 22.15
C LYS A 211 27.45 18.45 20.77
N PRO A 212 26.82 18.85 19.65
CA PRO A 212 27.42 18.77 18.32
C PRO A 212 28.25 20.01 17.95
N VAL A 213 29.39 19.78 17.30
CA VAL A 213 30.32 20.78 16.74
C VAL A 213 30.02 20.99 15.26
N SER A 214 29.83 22.26 14.88
CA SER A 214 29.71 22.77 13.52
C SER A 214 31.07 23.01 12.87
N ARG A 215 31.26 22.67 11.58
CA ARG A 215 32.24 23.36 10.73
C ARG A 215 31.88 23.33 9.24
N VAL A 216 31.84 24.54 8.70
CA VAL A 216 31.70 25.02 7.31
C VAL A 216 33.02 24.78 6.55
N GLU A 217 32.99 24.43 5.24
CA GLU A 217 33.63 25.24 4.17
C GLU A 217 33.38 24.75 2.74
N LYS A 218 33.62 25.69 1.81
CA LYS A 218 33.14 25.89 0.43
C LYS A 218 33.85 25.02 -0.61
N GLN A 219 33.17 24.77 -1.73
CA GLN A 219 33.79 24.38 -3.00
C GLN A 219 33.66 25.50 -4.05
N PRO A 220 34.71 25.74 -4.86
CA PRO A 220 34.73 26.77 -5.88
C PRO A 220 34.23 26.29 -7.26
N THR A 221 33.61 27.23 -7.95
CA THR A 221 33.09 27.23 -9.32
C THR A 221 34.20 27.51 -10.34
N ILE A 222 34.35 26.72 -11.42
CA ILE A 222 34.89 27.15 -12.75
C ILE A 222 34.39 26.17 -13.86
N PRO A 223 34.56 26.41 -15.19
CA PRO A 223 33.65 27.11 -16.09
C PRO A 223 33.09 26.24 -17.25
N GLN A 224 32.15 26.86 -17.97
CA GLN A 224 31.57 26.47 -19.25
C GLN A 224 32.62 26.21 -20.36
N SER A 225 32.45 25.14 -21.13
CA SER A 225 32.57 25.18 -22.60
C SER A 225 32.03 23.90 -23.25
N ASN A 226 31.11 24.06 -24.20
CA ASN A 226 31.19 23.58 -25.58
C ASN A 226 29.79 23.43 -26.18
N GLU A 227 29.52 24.33 -27.12
CA GLU A 227 28.30 24.50 -27.86
C GLU A 227 28.19 23.38 -28.91
N ILE A 228 27.45 22.31 -28.58
CA ILE A 228 27.06 21.27 -29.53
C ILE A 228 25.76 21.71 -30.20
N LYS A 229 25.81 21.96 -31.51
CA LYS A 229 24.66 22.30 -32.35
C LYS A 229 23.64 21.15 -32.37
N GLU A 230 22.65 21.21 -31.48
CA GLU A 230 21.49 20.32 -31.48
C GLU A 230 20.53 20.65 -32.65
N LYS A 231 20.07 19.59 -33.31
CA LYS A 231 19.00 19.64 -34.32
C LYS A 231 17.72 20.22 -33.70
N PRO A 232 16.88 20.95 -34.47
CA PRO A 232 15.69 21.60 -33.93
C PRO A 232 14.74 20.59 -33.29
N LYS A 233 14.76 20.53 -31.95
CA LYS A 233 13.80 19.80 -31.11
C LYS A 233 12.41 20.31 -31.51
N ARG A 234 11.55 19.41 -32.03
CA ARG A 234 10.13 19.70 -32.22
C ARG A 234 9.59 20.19 -30.88
N VAL A 235 9.29 21.49 -30.79
CA VAL A 235 8.68 22.12 -29.62
C VAL A 235 7.27 21.55 -29.51
N VAL A 236 7.13 20.45 -28.79
CA VAL A 236 5.85 19.96 -28.32
C VAL A 236 5.35 21.05 -27.37
N ARG A 237 4.42 21.89 -27.83
CA ARG A 237 3.73 22.85 -26.95
C ARG A 237 3.01 22.03 -25.89
N TYR A 238 3.62 21.94 -24.71
CA TYR A 238 2.91 21.49 -23.53
C TYR A 238 1.77 22.47 -23.31
N ARG A 239 0.52 22.03 -23.47
CA ARG A 239 -0.63 22.76 -22.95
C ARG A 239 -0.35 22.97 -21.47
N GLU A 240 -0.05 24.21 -21.09
CA GLU A 240 0.03 24.65 -19.71
C GLU A 240 -1.32 24.33 -19.09
N TYR A 241 -1.35 23.26 -18.30
CA TYR A 241 -2.54 22.89 -17.55
C TYR A 241 -2.70 23.98 -16.50
N SER A 242 -3.77 24.76 -16.59
CA SER A 242 -4.11 25.84 -15.66
C SER A 242 -4.27 25.28 -14.24
N GLY A 243 -3.19 25.26 -13.46
CA GLY A 243 -3.16 24.73 -12.09
C GLY A 243 -4.16 25.41 -11.16
N LYS A 244 -4.53 26.67 -11.46
CA LYS A 244 -5.46 27.49 -10.68
C LYS A 244 -6.85 26.85 -10.52
N GLN A 245 -7.35 26.16 -11.54
CA GLN A 245 -8.70 25.58 -11.51
C GLN A 245 -8.79 24.29 -10.67
N THR A 246 -7.68 23.56 -10.52
CA THR A 246 -7.59 22.35 -9.69
C THR A 246 -7.60 22.66 -8.20
N ILE A 247 -6.95 23.77 -7.80
CA ILE A 247 -6.89 24.21 -6.40
C ILE A 247 -8.27 24.68 -5.95
N SER A 248 -8.92 25.55 -6.73
CA SER A 248 -10.25 26.09 -6.37
C SER A 248 -11.29 24.99 -6.19
N ASN A 249 -11.27 23.98 -7.07
CA ASN A 249 -12.18 22.83 -6.97
C ASN A 249 -11.86 21.95 -5.76
N GLY A 250 -10.59 21.78 -5.42
CA GLY A 250 -10.18 21.03 -4.22
C GLY A 250 -10.59 21.73 -2.92
N ILE A 251 -10.44 23.06 -2.86
CA ILE A 251 -10.88 23.89 -1.72
C ILE A 251 -12.41 23.84 -1.58
N PHE A 252 -13.14 24.01 -2.68
CA PHE A 252 -14.60 23.93 -2.66
C PHE A 252 -15.10 22.57 -2.12
N GLU A 253 -14.54 21.47 -2.63
CA GLU A 253 -14.88 20.12 -2.15
C GLU A 253 -14.54 19.93 -0.67
N LEU A 254 -13.40 20.45 -0.21
CA LEU A 254 -13.05 20.43 1.21
C LEU A 254 -14.14 21.11 2.07
N PHE A 255 -14.56 22.32 1.70
CA PHE A 255 -15.57 23.07 2.43
C PHE A 255 -16.94 22.38 2.41
N VAL A 256 -17.38 21.89 1.24
CA VAL A 256 -18.65 21.17 1.11
C VAL A 256 -18.64 19.88 1.93
N GLY A 257 -17.54 19.13 1.91
CA GLY A 257 -17.38 17.90 2.68
C GLY A 257 -17.41 18.16 4.19
N ILE A 258 -16.69 19.18 4.67
CA ILE A 258 -16.69 19.59 6.08
C ILE A 258 -18.08 20.08 6.49
N ALA A 259 -18.73 20.91 5.67
CA ALA A 259 -20.09 21.38 5.94
C ALA A 259 -21.07 20.22 6.06
N MET A 260 -21.00 19.20 5.18
CA MET A 260 -21.82 17.99 5.28
C MET A 260 -21.52 17.16 6.54
N MET A 261 -20.25 17.06 6.95
CA MET A 261 -19.89 16.38 8.20
C MET A 261 -20.39 17.13 9.43
N ILE A 262 -20.34 18.47 9.44
CA ILE A 262 -20.81 19.30 10.56
C ILE A 262 -22.34 19.34 10.62
N LEU A 263 -23.01 19.31 9.46
CA LEU A 263 -24.47 19.28 9.34
C LEU A 263 -25.11 18.14 10.17
N VAL A 264 -24.43 17.00 10.27
CA VAL A 264 -24.82 15.84 11.09
C VAL A 264 -24.87 16.15 12.60
N PHE A 265 -24.14 17.18 13.06
CA PHE A 265 -24.03 17.56 14.47
C PHE A 265 -24.78 18.86 14.81
N LEU A 266 -25.39 19.53 13.84
CA LEU A 266 -26.11 20.78 14.10
C LEU A 266 -27.45 20.49 14.82
N PRO A 267 -27.84 21.30 15.83
CA PRO A 267 -29.07 21.08 16.62
C PRO A 267 -30.35 21.02 15.78
N VAL A 268 -30.39 21.75 14.66
CA VAL A 268 -31.50 21.73 13.69
C VAL A 268 -31.75 20.33 13.10
N PHE A 269 -30.74 19.47 13.16
CA PHE A 269 -30.75 18.09 12.69
C PHE A 269 -30.72 17.06 13.83
N GLU A 270 -31.06 17.44 15.07
CA GLU A 270 -31.23 16.50 16.20
C GLU A 270 -32.25 15.40 15.89
N PHE A 271 -33.19 15.62 14.99
CA PHE A 271 -34.08 14.55 14.56
C PHE A 271 -33.33 13.41 13.83
N ILE A 272 -32.20 13.68 13.17
CA ILE A 272 -31.35 12.68 12.51
C ILE A 272 -30.47 11.92 13.53
N SER A 273 -30.23 12.47 14.73
CA SER A 273 -29.46 11.78 15.77
C SER A 273 -30.26 10.72 16.53
N GLN A 274 -31.58 10.62 16.29
CA GLN A 274 -32.38 9.55 16.89
C GLN A 274 -31.95 8.16 16.38
N PRO A 275 -32.11 7.10 17.20
CA PRO A 275 -31.63 5.77 16.85
C PRO A 275 -32.15 5.18 15.55
N THR A 276 -33.35 5.60 15.17
CA THR A 276 -34.02 5.29 13.91
C THR A 276 -33.28 5.83 12.69
N TYR A 277 -32.58 6.96 12.80
CA TYR A 277 -31.91 7.63 11.68
C TYR A 277 -30.39 7.50 11.68
N TYR A 278 -29.81 6.71 12.60
CA TYR A 278 -28.36 6.43 12.63
C TYR A 278 -27.76 6.02 11.27
N PRO A 279 -28.42 5.19 10.44
CA PRO A 279 -27.87 4.84 9.13
C PRO A 279 -27.69 6.05 8.20
N LEU A 280 -28.62 7.01 8.23
CA LEU A 280 -28.55 8.23 7.43
C LEU A 280 -27.46 9.18 7.94
N ASN A 281 -27.31 9.28 9.27
CA ASN A 281 -26.26 10.09 9.89
C ASN A 281 -24.86 9.55 9.58
N TRP A 282 -24.69 8.24 9.71
CA TRP A 282 -23.44 7.58 9.30
C TRP A 282 -23.18 7.74 7.81
N TRP A 283 -24.22 7.70 6.98
CA TRP A 283 -24.12 7.91 5.54
C TRP A 283 -23.65 9.32 5.20
N LEU A 284 -24.28 10.36 5.77
CA LEU A 284 -23.91 11.76 5.54
C LEU A 284 -22.48 12.04 6.00
N PHE A 285 -22.10 11.50 7.17
CA PHE A 285 -20.76 11.64 7.71
C PHE A 285 -19.70 10.96 6.82
N ALA A 286 -19.93 9.71 6.42
CA ALA A 286 -19.02 8.98 5.55
C ALA A 286 -18.93 9.63 4.15
N TYR A 287 -20.05 10.07 3.58
CA TYR A 287 -20.09 10.79 2.31
C TYR A 287 -19.31 12.09 2.39
N GLY A 288 -19.57 12.92 3.41
CA GLY A 288 -18.80 14.14 3.67
C GLY A 288 -17.30 13.86 3.77
N GLY A 289 -16.90 12.82 4.51
CA GLY A 289 -15.51 12.37 4.59
C GLY A 289 -14.89 12.00 3.24
N THR A 290 -15.65 11.36 2.33
CA THR A 290 -15.15 11.09 0.96
C THR A 290 -14.94 12.37 0.14
N ILE A 291 -15.80 13.38 0.31
CA ILE A 291 -15.64 14.66 -0.39
C ILE A 291 -14.41 15.39 0.15
N VAL A 292 -14.23 15.43 1.48
CA VAL A 292 -13.06 16.04 2.13
C VAL A 292 -11.77 15.40 1.63
N THR A 293 -11.69 14.07 1.65
CA THR A 293 -10.50 13.35 1.15
C THR A 293 -10.22 13.65 -0.32
N THR A 294 -11.27 13.70 -1.16
CA THR A 294 -11.15 14.08 -2.59
C THR A 294 -10.63 15.52 -2.78
N GLY A 295 -11.09 16.46 -1.95
CA GLY A 295 -10.62 17.84 -1.93
C GLY A 295 -9.15 17.95 -1.55
N ILE A 296 -8.74 17.29 -0.47
CA ILE A 296 -7.34 17.23 0.00
C ILE A 296 -6.41 16.69 -1.09
N ILE A 297 -6.83 15.63 -1.78
CA ILE A 297 -6.10 15.03 -2.91
C ILE A 297 -5.83 16.04 -4.02
N LYS A 298 -6.86 16.81 -4.42
CA LYS A 298 -6.73 17.79 -5.50
C LYS A 298 -5.80 18.93 -5.11
N ILE A 299 -5.87 19.37 -3.84
CA ILE A 299 -4.96 20.38 -3.29
C ILE A 299 -3.52 19.85 -3.27
N LEU A 300 -3.29 18.64 -2.73
CA LEU A 300 -1.97 18.00 -2.70
C LEU A 300 -1.39 17.82 -4.10
N LYS A 301 -2.19 17.38 -5.07
CA LYS A 301 -1.79 17.28 -6.50
C LYS A 301 -1.31 18.61 -7.05
N SER A 302 -1.95 19.70 -6.66
CA SER A 302 -1.59 21.02 -7.16
C SER A 302 -0.38 21.62 -6.47
N ILE A 303 -0.15 21.32 -5.18
CA ILE A 303 1.01 21.81 -4.41
C ILE A 303 2.28 21.04 -4.79
N ILE A 304 2.19 19.72 -4.87
CA ILE A 304 3.36 18.85 -5.13
C ILE A 304 3.81 18.95 -6.61
N GLY A 305 2.99 19.53 -7.47
CA GLY A 305 3.28 19.65 -8.90
C GLY A 305 3.37 18.30 -9.60
N ARG A 306 3.82 18.32 -10.86
CA ARG A 306 3.94 17.15 -11.74
C ARG A 306 5.10 16.21 -11.39
N ILE A 307 5.65 16.28 -10.18
CA ILE A 307 6.68 15.32 -9.75
C ILE A 307 6.05 13.94 -9.91
N VAL A 308 6.70 13.05 -10.64
CA VAL A 308 6.07 11.83 -11.22
C VAL A 308 5.85 10.73 -10.16
N ARG A 309 6.44 10.88 -8.97
CA ARG A 309 6.43 9.86 -7.89
C ARG A 309 5.22 9.86 -6.92
N PRO A 310 4.50 10.95 -6.60
CA PRO A 310 3.31 10.93 -5.74
C PRO A 310 2.03 10.54 -6.49
N GLN A 311 2.05 10.40 -7.82
CA GLN A 311 0.86 10.03 -8.62
C GLN A 311 0.24 8.69 -8.19
N GLN A 312 1.01 7.86 -7.50
CA GLN A 312 0.63 6.50 -7.16
C GLN A 312 0.08 6.38 -5.72
N GLY A 313 0.57 7.15 -4.74
CA GLY A 313 -0.14 7.40 -3.47
C GLY A 313 -1.50 8.08 -3.72
N LEU A 314 -1.58 8.89 -4.78
CA LEU A 314 -2.82 9.47 -5.30
C LEU A 314 -3.77 8.46 -5.95
N MET A 315 -3.33 7.25 -6.30
CA MET A 315 -4.24 6.17 -6.72
C MET A 315 -4.88 5.48 -5.52
N PHE A 316 -4.15 5.20 -4.44
CA PHE A 316 -4.74 4.68 -3.20
C PHE A 316 -5.81 5.64 -2.66
N LEU A 317 -5.50 6.93 -2.70
CA LEU A 317 -6.41 8.03 -2.37
C LEU A 317 -7.60 8.18 -3.35
N LYS A 318 -7.53 7.66 -4.58
CA LYS A 318 -8.68 7.54 -5.51
C LYS A 318 -9.50 6.27 -5.27
N VAL A 319 -8.84 5.16 -4.90
CA VAL A 319 -9.48 3.88 -4.59
C VAL A 319 -10.28 3.97 -3.30
N PHE A 320 -9.79 4.71 -2.29
CA PHE A 320 -10.48 4.89 -1.02
C PHE A 320 -11.91 5.47 -1.16
N PRO A 321 -12.16 6.61 -1.82
CA PRO A 321 -13.51 7.12 -2.01
C PRO A 321 -14.37 6.17 -2.86
N ILE A 322 -13.80 5.40 -3.79
CA ILE A 322 -14.54 4.35 -4.51
C ILE A 322 -14.95 3.23 -3.53
N ALA A 323 -14.01 2.75 -2.72
CA ALA A 323 -14.22 1.70 -1.73
C ALA A 323 -15.19 2.11 -0.61
N VAL A 324 -15.33 3.40 -0.31
CA VAL A 324 -16.35 3.93 0.61
C VAL A 324 -17.69 4.14 -0.09
N LYS A 325 -17.70 4.63 -1.34
CA LYS A 325 -18.93 4.89 -2.10
C LYS A 325 -19.70 3.61 -2.47
N ILE A 326 -19.02 2.49 -2.73
CA ILE A 326 -19.66 1.19 -3.02
C ILE A 326 -20.54 0.70 -1.84
N PRO A 327 -20.03 0.58 -0.60
CA PRO A 327 -20.84 0.34 0.60
C PRO A 327 -22.02 1.28 0.72
N LEU A 328 -21.75 2.58 0.51
CA LEU A 328 -22.74 3.64 0.63
C LEU A 328 -23.88 3.48 -0.37
N LEU A 329 -23.52 3.15 -1.61
CA LEU A 329 -24.44 2.88 -2.70
C LEU A 329 -25.27 1.63 -2.41
N LEU A 330 -24.67 0.57 -1.87
CA LEU A 330 -25.39 -0.66 -1.51
C LEU A 330 -26.40 -0.41 -0.37
N VAL A 331 -26.04 0.38 0.64
CA VAL A 331 -26.95 0.80 1.72
C VAL A 331 -28.11 1.64 1.17
N LEU A 332 -27.83 2.56 0.24
CA LEU A 332 -28.85 3.36 -0.45
C LEU A 332 -29.76 2.51 -1.32
N LEU A 333 -29.19 1.59 -2.10
CA LEU A 333 -29.95 0.67 -2.94
C LEU A 333 -30.89 -0.17 -2.06
N GLN A 334 -30.41 -0.61 -0.89
CA GLN A 334 -31.20 -1.37 0.07
C GLN A 334 -32.35 -0.55 0.68
N SER A 335 -32.14 0.74 0.99
CA SER A 335 -33.20 1.59 1.53
C SER A 335 -34.26 1.94 0.47
N VAL A 336 -33.87 2.04 -0.80
CA VAL A 336 -34.78 2.41 -1.91
C VAL A 336 -35.55 1.19 -2.45
N LEU A 337 -34.94 0.01 -2.49
CA LEU A 337 -35.56 -1.25 -2.93
C LEU A 337 -36.59 -1.82 -1.94
N GLY A 338 -36.85 -1.15 -0.82
CA GLY A 338 -38.05 -1.39 -0.01
C GLY A 338 -38.01 -2.57 0.95
N PHE A 339 -36.84 -3.02 1.39
CA PHE A 339 -36.73 -4.13 2.36
C PHE A 339 -36.71 -3.69 3.84
N GLY A 340 -37.41 -2.61 4.22
CA GLY A 340 -37.53 -2.30 5.66
C GLY A 340 -38.22 -0.99 6.04
N PRO A 341 -38.44 -0.77 7.35
CA PRO A 341 -39.17 0.37 7.94
C PRO A 341 -38.57 1.77 7.68
N TYR A 342 -37.46 1.84 6.94
CA TYR A 342 -36.73 3.08 6.67
C TYR A 342 -37.36 3.93 5.55
N THR A 343 -38.09 3.32 4.61
CA THR A 343 -38.80 4.10 3.57
C THR A 343 -39.86 5.02 4.16
N THR A 344 -40.58 4.55 5.17
CA THR A 344 -41.58 5.34 5.92
C THR A 344 -40.92 6.41 6.78
N GLN A 345 -39.74 6.13 7.35
CA GLN A 345 -38.99 7.11 8.14
C GLN A 345 -38.42 8.25 7.30
N VAL A 346 -37.91 7.96 6.10
CA VAL A 346 -37.43 9.00 5.17
C VAL A 346 -38.58 9.90 4.72
N LEU A 347 -39.78 9.34 4.51
CA LEU A 347 -40.99 10.11 4.21
C LEU A 347 -41.37 11.07 5.35
N ASN A 348 -41.41 10.57 6.59
CA ASN A 348 -41.76 11.39 7.75
C ASN A 348 -40.74 12.53 7.95
N VAL A 349 -39.46 12.29 7.68
CA VAL A 349 -38.43 13.34 7.69
C VAL A 349 -38.66 14.37 6.60
N PHE A 350 -39.04 13.94 5.39
CA PHE A 350 -39.27 14.83 4.27
C PHE A 350 -40.52 15.69 4.50
N GLU A 351 -41.60 15.10 5.03
CA GLU A 351 -42.80 15.84 5.47
C GLU A 351 -42.44 16.89 6.53
N LEU A 352 -41.71 16.50 7.57
CA LEU A 352 -41.28 17.43 8.63
C LEU A 352 -40.39 18.56 8.09
N LEU A 353 -39.52 18.25 7.11
CA LEU A 353 -38.66 19.24 6.47
C LEU A 353 -39.48 20.23 5.63
N VAL A 354 -40.43 19.73 4.83
CA VAL A 354 -41.35 20.55 4.03
C VAL A 354 -42.21 21.43 4.93
N GLU A 355 -42.74 20.89 6.03
CA GLU A 355 -43.49 21.64 7.04
C GLU A 355 -42.66 22.79 7.62
N LYS A 356 -41.42 22.50 8.05
CA LYS A 356 -40.52 23.53 8.59
C LYS A 356 -40.11 24.57 7.55
N LEU A 357 -39.89 24.17 6.30
CA LEU A 357 -39.55 25.09 5.21
C LEU A 357 -40.75 25.99 4.83
N ASN A 358 -41.96 25.44 4.80
CA ASN A 358 -43.18 26.20 4.58
C ASN A 358 -43.37 27.27 5.66
N VAL A 359 -43.11 26.94 6.93
CA VAL A 359 -43.14 27.91 8.04
C VAL A 359 -42.02 28.96 7.91
N LEU A 360 -40.81 28.55 7.52
CA LEU A 360 -39.66 29.46 7.45
C LEU A 360 -39.76 30.47 6.28
N PHE A 361 -40.39 30.08 5.18
CA PHE A 361 -40.44 30.85 3.93
C PHE A 361 -41.85 31.28 3.51
N ASP A 362 -42.87 31.02 4.32
CA ASP A 362 -44.29 31.31 4.07
C ASP A 362 -44.80 30.70 2.74
N PHE A 363 -44.33 29.49 2.43
CA PHE A 363 -44.77 28.74 1.25
C PHE A 363 -46.01 27.92 1.56
N ASN A 364 -47.01 27.97 0.69
CA ASN A 364 -48.24 27.19 0.82
C ASN A 364 -48.21 25.93 -0.07
N TRP A 365 -47.13 25.16 0.05
CA TRP A 365 -46.90 23.99 -0.80
C TRP A 365 -47.44 22.73 -0.14
N THR A 366 -48.45 22.11 -0.75
CA THR A 366 -49.01 20.82 -0.31
C THR A 366 -48.28 19.69 -1.05
N PHE A 367 -47.49 18.93 -0.31
CA PHE A 367 -46.73 17.81 -0.85
C PHE A 367 -47.62 16.56 -0.84
N ASP A 368 -47.98 16.03 -2.01
CA ASP A 368 -48.58 14.69 -2.08
C ASP A 368 -47.46 13.67 -1.78
N PRO A 369 -47.53 12.96 -0.64
CA PRO A 369 -46.45 12.07 -0.20
C PRO A 369 -46.24 10.90 -1.17
N ASN A 370 -47.25 10.50 -1.96
CA ASN A 370 -47.12 9.40 -2.92
C ASN A 370 -46.39 9.83 -4.19
N ILE A 371 -46.72 11.01 -4.72
CA ILE A 371 -46.03 11.61 -5.87
C ILE A 371 -44.60 11.98 -5.46
N GLY A 372 -44.47 12.61 -4.30
CA GLY A 372 -43.20 12.95 -3.67
C GLY A 372 -42.28 11.74 -3.48
N LEU A 373 -42.80 10.63 -2.95
CA LEU A 373 -42.04 9.38 -2.79
C LEU A 373 -41.59 8.83 -4.13
N THR A 374 -42.46 8.86 -5.13
CA THR A 374 -42.18 8.31 -6.46
C THR A 374 -41.10 9.15 -7.15
N VAL A 375 -41.22 10.46 -7.11
CA VAL A 375 -40.22 11.40 -7.64
C VAL A 375 -38.90 11.27 -6.88
N LEU A 376 -38.92 11.20 -5.55
CA LEU A 376 -37.71 11.01 -4.73
C LEU A 376 -37.04 9.66 -5.04
N LYS A 377 -37.80 8.56 -5.14
CA LYS A 377 -37.27 7.26 -5.55
C LYS A 377 -36.63 7.34 -6.93
N VAL A 378 -37.29 7.96 -7.91
CA VAL A 378 -36.74 8.12 -9.27
C VAL A 378 -35.45 8.95 -9.25
N ILE A 379 -35.42 10.07 -8.51
CA ILE A 379 -34.22 10.91 -8.37
C ILE A 379 -33.10 10.12 -7.69
N VAL A 380 -33.38 9.40 -6.62
CA VAL A 380 -32.38 8.60 -5.89
C VAL A 380 -31.90 7.44 -6.76
N TYR A 381 -32.78 6.72 -7.46
CA TYR A 381 -32.39 5.68 -8.42
C TYR A 381 -31.52 6.24 -9.54
N PHE A 382 -31.90 7.37 -10.11
CA PHE A 382 -31.11 8.03 -11.14
C PHE A 382 -29.73 8.44 -10.61
N HIS A 383 -29.68 9.01 -9.40
CA HIS A 383 -28.43 9.39 -8.74
C HIS A 383 -27.53 8.18 -8.43
N ILE A 384 -28.12 7.08 -7.95
CA ILE A 384 -27.44 5.79 -7.73
C ILE A 384 -26.86 5.29 -9.04
N VAL A 385 -27.64 5.25 -10.12
CA VAL A 385 -27.19 4.76 -11.44
C VAL A 385 -26.06 5.62 -11.98
N VAL A 386 -26.22 6.95 -11.96
CA VAL A 386 -25.19 7.89 -12.44
C VAL A 386 -23.89 7.77 -11.63
N ASN A 387 -23.99 7.69 -10.29
CA ASN A 387 -22.81 7.51 -9.45
C ASN A 387 -22.16 6.13 -9.64
N SER A 388 -22.95 5.08 -9.82
CA SER A 388 -22.44 3.73 -10.09
C SER A 388 -21.66 3.70 -11.41
N LEU A 389 -22.21 4.29 -12.46
CA LEU A 389 -21.55 4.42 -13.77
C LEU A 389 -20.26 5.25 -13.66
N LYS A 390 -20.27 6.33 -12.87
CA LYS A 390 -19.08 7.14 -12.62
C LYS A 390 -18.01 6.38 -11.85
N ILE A 391 -18.38 5.69 -10.76
CA ILE A 391 -17.47 4.83 -9.98
C ILE A 391 -16.88 3.74 -10.87
N PHE A 392 -17.70 3.09 -11.67
CA PHE A 392 -17.27 2.04 -12.60
C PHE A 392 -16.33 2.59 -13.68
N SER A 393 -16.62 3.76 -14.23
CA SER A 393 -15.73 4.44 -15.18
C SER A 393 -14.39 4.83 -14.55
N GLU A 394 -14.40 5.34 -13.31
CA GLU A 394 -13.18 5.68 -12.57
C GLU A 394 -12.35 4.42 -12.27
N PHE A 395 -13.03 3.33 -11.88
CA PHE A 395 -12.41 2.03 -11.63
C PHE A 395 -11.80 1.43 -12.91
N ILE A 396 -12.50 1.44 -14.04
CA ILE A 396 -11.95 1.03 -15.34
C ILE A 396 -10.75 1.90 -15.71
N GLY A 397 -10.79 3.21 -15.42
CA GLY A 397 -9.67 4.11 -15.64
C GLY A 397 -8.43 3.72 -14.83
N ILE A 398 -8.62 3.31 -13.57
CA ILE A 398 -7.54 2.82 -12.70
C ILE A 398 -6.99 1.50 -13.24
N LEU A 399 -7.87 0.52 -13.55
CA LEU A 399 -7.46 -0.76 -14.12
C LEU A 399 -6.69 -0.57 -15.43
N ARG A 400 -7.15 0.32 -16.31
CA ARG A 400 -6.47 0.60 -17.58
C ARG A 400 -5.07 1.18 -17.38
N LEU A 401 -4.91 2.10 -16.43
CA LEU A 401 -3.60 2.67 -16.08
C LEU A 401 -2.65 1.61 -15.49
N GLU A 402 -3.21 0.61 -14.81
CA GLU A 402 -2.46 -0.49 -14.21
C GLU A 402 -2.04 -1.53 -15.25
N PHE A 403 -2.95 -1.92 -16.15
CA PHE A 403 -2.70 -2.89 -17.23
C PHE A 403 -1.78 -2.36 -18.33
N GLN A 404 -1.85 -1.08 -18.66
CA GLN A 404 -0.99 -0.51 -19.71
C GLN A 404 0.45 -0.27 -19.23
N GLY A 405 0.71 -0.43 -17.92
CA GLY A 405 1.89 0.13 -17.27
C GLY A 405 1.88 1.65 -17.38
N PHE A 406 2.58 2.35 -16.48
CA PHE A 406 2.91 3.73 -16.79
C PHE A 406 3.86 3.67 -18.00
N PRO A 407 3.53 4.28 -19.15
CA PRO A 407 4.52 4.48 -20.19
C PRO A 407 5.54 5.44 -19.60
N ILE A 408 6.55 4.91 -18.93
CA ILE A 408 7.75 5.64 -18.59
C ILE A 408 8.32 5.99 -19.94
N ARG A 409 8.16 7.24 -20.37
CA ARG A 409 8.75 7.70 -21.63
C ARG A 409 10.26 7.53 -21.46
N GLU A 410 10.82 6.50 -22.09
CA GLU A 410 12.26 6.20 -22.09
C GLU A 410 13.12 7.43 -22.42
N LYS A 411 12.55 8.40 -23.15
CA LYS A 411 13.19 9.68 -23.46
C LYS A 411 13.59 10.51 -22.23
N GLU A 412 12.92 10.39 -21.08
CA GLU A 412 13.31 11.12 -19.86
C GLU A 412 14.41 10.42 -19.06
N ILE A 413 14.66 9.12 -19.30
CA ILE A 413 15.75 8.38 -18.64
C ILE A 413 17.09 8.64 -19.34
N ILE A 414 17.07 8.90 -20.66
CA ILE A 414 18.28 9.17 -21.46
C ILE A 414 18.82 10.58 -21.23
N GLU A 415 18.01 11.54 -20.75
CA GLU A 415 18.50 12.90 -20.43
C GLU A 415 19.09 13.00 -18.99
N TYR A 416 19.01 11.92 -18.20
CA TYR A 416 19.52 11.86 -16.82
C TYR A 416 20.66 10.83 -16.61
N ARG A 417 21.02 10.05 -17.63
CA ARG A 417 22.28 9.29 -17.73
C ARG A 417 23.18 10.00 -18.71
#